data_AF-A0A6C0C5B3-F1
#
_entry.id   AF-A0A6C0C5B3-F1
#
_cell.length_a   1.000
_cell.length_b   1.000
_cell.length_c   1.000
_cell.angle_alpha   90.00
_cell.angle_beta   90.00
_cell.angle_gamma   90.00
#
_symmetry.space_group_name_H-M   'P 1'
#
loop_
_entity.id
_entity.type
_entity.pdbx_description
1 polymer ?
#
loop_
_entity_poly.entity_id
_entity_poly.type
_entity_poly.pdbx_seq_one_letter_code
_entity_poly.pdbx_strand_id
1 'polypeptide(L)'
;NLKKKKTTKTKKKKKIKKKAKKMIAKKLCSCINKVQKKFIKGSPPGIAIGICTKSVINRKGYKRSTFACKKKKSVKLYKGGKKRKTRDKRNKSKKRKTRGKRVKRRKTRRRKR
;
A
#
# COMPACT_ATOMS: atom_id res chain seq x y z
N ASN A 1 19.48 -4.96 41.23
CA ASN A 1 18.88 -6.03 40.38
C ASN A 1 17.98 -5.60 39.20
N LEU A 2 18.04 -4.35 38.69
CA LEU A 2 17.16 -3.89 37.57
C LEU A 2 17.66 -4.18 36.14
N LYS A 3 18.94 -4.51 35.94
CA LYS A 3 19.53 -4.75 34.60
C LYS A 3 19.02 -6.04 33.92
N LYS A 4 18.60 -7.07 34.69
CA LYS A 4 18.12 -8.37 34.14
C LYS A 4 16.69 -8.31 33.55
N LYS A 5 15.80 -7.45 34.04
CA LYS A 5 14.40 -7.34 33.55
C LYS A 5 14.27 -6.64 32.17
N LYS A 6 15.19 -5.72 31.82
CA LYS A 6 15.16 -4.98 30.53
C LYS A 6 15.54 -5.87 29.32
N THR A 7 16.44 -6.85 29.50
CA THR A 7 16.93 -7.70 28.40
C THR A 7 15.93 -8.80 27.98
N THR A 8 15.10 -9.29 28.90
CA THR A 8 14.06 -10.30 28.59
C THR A 8 12.90 -9.70 27.78
N LYS A 9 12.45 -8.48 28.11
CA LYS A 9 11.38 -7.76 27.39
C LYS A 9 11.78 -7.44 25.94
N THR A 10 13.05 -7.08 25.71
CA THR A 10 13.58 -6.83 24.36
C THR A 10 13.75 -8.12 23.55
N LYS A 11 14.20 -9.23 24.16
CA LYS A 11 14.25 -10.56 23.52
C LYS A 11 12.86 -11.04 23.09
N LYS A 12 11.82 -10.88 23.93
CA LYS A 12 10.42 -11.23 23.59
C LYS A 12 9.90 -10.42 22.39
N LYS A 13 10.06 -9.08 22.40
CA LYS A 13 9.66 -8.21 21.26
C LYS A 13 10.35 -8.59 19.95
N LYS A 14 11.65 -8.94 19.99
CA LYS A 14 12.41 -9.40 18.81
C LYS A 14 11.84 -10.71 18.25
N LYS A 15 11.49 -11.69 19.10
CA LYS A 15 10.86 -12.97 18.69
C LYS A 15 9.49 -12.74 18.03
N ILE A 16 8.64 -11.89 18.62
CA ILE A 16 7.32 -11.55 18.05
C ILE A 16 7.46 -10.91 16.66
N LYS A 17 8.37 -9.94 16.51
CA LYS A 17 8.66 -9.32 15.21
C LYS A 17 9.13 -10.34 14.16
N LYS A 18 10.00 -11.28 14.54
CA LYS A 18 10.46 -12.35 13.64
C LYS A 18 9.30 -13.25 13.19
N LYS A 19 8.44 -13.69 14.12
CA LYS A 19 7.24 -14.49 13.81
C LYS A 19 6.29 -13.74 12.88
N ALA A 20 6.00 -12.47 13.17
CA ALA A 20 5.14 -11.63 12.33
C ALA A 20 5.69 -11.50 10.90
N LYS A 21 7.00 -11.26 10.74
CA LYS A 21 7.65 -11.20 9.42
C LYS A 21 7.53 -12.52 8.64
N LYS A 22 7.67 -13.67 9.31
CA LYS A 22 7.48 -15.00 8.69
C LYS A 22 6.03 -15.19 8.23
N MET A 23 5.05 -14.82 9.07
CA MET A 23 3.63 -14.92 8.72
C MET A 23 3.26 -14.04 7.53
N ILE A 24 3.75 -12.81 7.49
CA ILE A 24 3.54 -11.89 6.37
C ILE A 24 4.18 -12.45 5.10
N ALA A 25 5.41 -12.99 5.18
CA ALA A 25 6.08 -13.62 4.04
C ALA A 25 5.27 -14.82 3.49
N LYS A 26 4.76 -15.69 4.38
CA LYS A 26 3.94 -16.85 3.99
C LYS A 26 2.65 -16.40 3.29
N LYS A 27 1.94 -15.40 3.82
CA LYS A 27 0.74 -14.84 3.19
C LYS A 27 1.04 -14.21 1.82
N LEU A 28 2.16 -13.48 1.71
CA LEU A 28 2.56 -12.84 0.46
C LEU A 28 2.87 -13.89 -0.62
N CYS A 29 3.63 -14.92 -0.28
CA CYS A 29 3.90 -16.07 -1.15
C CYS A 29 2.63 -16.80 -1.59
N SER A 30 1.74 -17.12 -0.66
CA SER A 30 0.49 -17.81 -0.97
C SER A 30 -0.38 -16.98 -1.93
N CYS A 31 -0.44 -15.66 -1.72
CA CYS A 31 -1.14 -14.76 -2.64
C CYS A 31 -0.50 -14.78 -4.04
N ILE A 32 0.83 -14.65 -4.14
CA ILE A 32 1.52 -14.65 -5.45
C ILE A 32 1.25 -15.95 -6.20
N ASN A 33 1.41 -17.10 -5.54
CA ASN A 33 1.17 -18.41 -6.15
C ASN A 33 -0.29 -18.57 -6.61
N LYS A 34 -1.26 -18.10 -5.81
CA LYS A 34 -2.68 -18.14 -6.17
C LYS A 34 -2.98 -17.25 -7.37
N VAL A 35 -2.43 -16.03 -7.40
CA VAL A 35 -2.67 -15.06 -8.49
C VAL A 35 -2.00 -15.54 -9.78
N GLN A 36 -0.76 -16.05 -9.71
CA GLN A 36 -0.07 -16.62 -10.86
C GLN A 36 -0.84 -17.79 -11.48
N LYS A 37 -1.31 -18.73 -10.65
CA LYS A 37 -2.09 -19.88 -11.13
C LYS A 37 -3.42 -19.48 -11.80
N LYS A 38 -4.11 -18.46 -11.26
CA LYS A 38 -5.46 -18.07 -11.72
C LYS A 38 -5.46 -17.12 -12.90
N PHE A 39 -4.60 -16.10 -12.88
CA PHE A 39 -4.74 -14.96 -13.78
C PHE A 39 -3.69 -14.92 -14.86
N ILE A 40 -2.52 -15.55 -14.66
CA ILE A 40 -1.49 -15.47 -15.68
C ILE A 40 -0.60 -16.70 -15.79
N LYS A 41 -1.03 -17.65 -16.64
CA LYS A 41 -0.11 -18.59 -17.28
C LYS A 41 0.76 -17.78 -18.25
N GLY A 42 2.05 -17.60 -17.93
CA GLY A 42 3.05 -17.00 -18.83
C GLY A 42 3.45 -15.54 -18.59
N SER A 43 2.91 -14.83 -17.60
CA SER A 43 3.29 -13.41 -17.40
C SER A 43 4.28 -13.18 -16.26
N PRO A 44 4.94 -12.00 -16.24
CA PRO A 44 6.02 -11.77 -15.31
C PRO A 44 5.52 -11.75 -13.85
N PRO A 45 6.29 -12.32 -12.91
CA PRO A 45 5.93 -12.40 -11.50
C PRO A 45 5.68 -11.04 -10.85
N GLY A 46 6.14 -9.95 -11.48
CA GLY A 46 5.99 -8.57 -10.99
C GLY A 46 4.53 -8.14 -10.77
N ILE A 47 3.59 -8.54 -11.63
CA ILE A 47 2.18 -8.13 -11.53
C ILE A 47 1.52 -8.74 -10.29
N ALA A 48 1.67 -10.07 -10.13
CA ALA A 48 1.17 -10.79 -8.96
C ALA A 48 1.77 -10.24 -7.66
N ILE A 49 3.07 -9.92 -7.69
CA ILE A 49 3.77 -9.27 -6.58
C ILE A 49 3.13 -7.91 -6.26
N GLY A 50 2.85 -7.07 -7.25
CA GLY A 50 2.21 -5.76 -7.06
C GLY A 50 0.85 -5.85 -6.37
N ILE A 51 -0.03 -6.72 -6.88
CA ILE A 51 -1.38 -6.96 -6.34
C ILE A 51 -1.30 -7.44 -4.89
N CYS A 52 -0.50 -8.48 -4.64
CA CYS A 52 -0.37 -9.07 -3.31
C CYS A 52 0.30 -8.11 -2.31
N THR A 53 1.23 -7.28 -2.76
CA THR A 53 1.86 -6.26 -1.90
C THR A 53 0.87 -5.22 -1.44
N LYS A 54 0.00 -4.75 -2.34
CA LYS A 54 -1.04 -3.78 -2.02
C LYS A 54 -1.94 -4.29 -0.88
N SER A 55 -2.40 -5.54 -1.00
CA SER A 55 -3.35 -6.14 -0.07
C SER A 55 -2.71 -6.58 1.26
N VAL A 56 -1.56 -7.26 1.22
CA VAL A 56 -0.95 -7.86 2.42
C VAL A 56 -0.15 -6.84 3.24
N ILE A 57 0.48 -5.86 2.58
CA ILE A 57 1.48 -4.98 3.22
C ILE A 57 1.04 -3.52 3.21
N ASN A 58 0.74 -2.95 2.05
CA ASN A 58 0.52 -1.51 1.94
C ASN A 58 -0.77 -1.05 2.65
N ARG A 59 -1.83 -1.87 2.65
CA ARG A 59 -3.05 -1.61 3.42
C ARG A 59 -2.80 -1.52 4.92
N LYS A 60 -1.75 -2.16 5.42
CA LYS A 60 -1.34 -2.13 6.84
C LYS A 60 -0.40 -0.96 7.17
N GLY A 61 -0.16 -0.05 6.23
CA GLY A 61 0.72 1.11 6.44
C GLY A 61 2.21 0.78 6.46
N TYR A 62 2.59 -0.40 5.98
CA TYR A 62 3.99 -0.78 5.80
C TYR A 62 4.38 -0.73 4.34
N LYS A 63 5.68 -0.69 4.10
CA LYS A 63 6.29 -0.90 2.80
C LYS A 63 7.32 -2.04 2.92
N ARG A 64 7.69 -2.64 1.79
CA ARG A 64 8.61 -3.80 1.76
C ARG A 64 9.80 -3.57 0.85
N SER A 65 10.89 -4.27 1.16
CA SER A 65 12.05 -4.38 0.27
C SER A 65 11.72 -5.31 -0.92
N THR A 66 12.73 -5.57 -1.75
CA THR A 66 12.73 -6.70 -2.67
C THR A 66 12.36 -7.98 -1.92
N PHE A 67 11.44 -8.74 -2.50
CA PHE A 67 10.91 -9.97 -1.93
C PHE A 67 10.84 -11.03 -3.03
N ALA A 68 11.39 -12.21 -2.75
CA ALA A 68 11.31 -13.38 -3.61
C ALA A 68 10.87 -14.57 -2.77
N CYS A 69 9.87 -15.30 -3.27
CA CYS A 69 9.27 -16.41 -2.52
C CYS A 69 10.23 -17.62 -2.36
N LYS A 70 11.13 -17.84 -3.34
CA LYS A 70 12.03 -18.99 -3.40
C LYS A 70 13.23 -18.92 -2.45
N LYS A 71 13.84 -17.73 -2.25
CA LYS A 71 15.15 -17.61 -1.58
C LYS A 71 15.06 -17.46 -0.05
N LYS A 72 14.29 -16.50 0.46
CA LYS A 72 14.16 -16.25 1.91
C LYS A 72 12.73 -15.84 2.26
N LYS A 73 12.05 -16.64 3.09
CA LYS A 73 10.69 -16.38 3.61
C LYS A 73 10.67 -15.28 4.69
N SER A 74 11.46 -14.22 4.53
CA SER A 74 11.49 -13.09 5.45
C SER A 74 11.42 -11.77 4.68
N VAL A 75 10.42 -10.94 5.02
CA VAL A 75 10.27 -9.60 4.45
C VAL A 75 10.91 -8.57 5.39
N LYS A 76 11.76 -7.69 4.85
CA LYS A 76 12.13 -6.46 5.56
C LYS A 76 11.00 -5.45 5.34
N LEU A 77 10.33 -5.10 6.44
CA LEU A 77 9.24 -4.13 6.47
C LEU A 77 9.73 -2.83 7.06
N TYR A 78 9.39 -1.73 6.41
CA TYR A 78 9.62 -0.37 6.88
C TYR A 78 8.28 0.35 7.04
N LYS A 79 8.24 1.31 7.97
CA LYS A 79 7.03 2.11 8.21
C LYS A 79 6.75 2.93 6.96
N GLY A 80 5.53 2.84 6.44
CA GLY A 80 5.11 3.66 5.32
C GLY A 80 4.98 5.12 5.77
N GLY A 81 5.41 6.05 4.92
CA GLY A 81 5.15 7.48 5.13
C GLY A 81 3.65 7.79 5.04
N LYS A 82 3.23 8.90 5.67
CA LYS A 82 1.86 9.43 5.52
C LYS A 82 1.58 9.64 4.02
N LYS A 83 0.47 9.07 3.52
CA LYS A 83 0.03 9.32 2.14
C LYS A 83 -0.26 10.82 2.01
N ARG A 84 0.46 11.54 1.14
CA ARG A 84 0.18 12.95 0.87
C ARG A 84 -1.26 13.04 0.32
N LYS A 85 -2.12 13.85 0.95
CA LYS A 85 -3.52 14.10 0.54
C LYS A 85 -3.59 14.99 -0.73
N THR A 86 -2.85 14.65 -1.78
CA THR A 86 -2.79 15.48 -2.99
C THR A 86 -4.04 15.39 -3.86
N ARG A 87 -4.93 14.41 -3.61
CA ARG A 87 -6.10 14.15 -4.47
C ARG A 87 -7.26 15.13 -4.25
N ASP A 88 -7.44 15.68 -3.05
CA ASP A 88 -8.55 16.61 -2.77
C ASP A 88 -8.34 17.98 -3.44
N LYS A 89 -7.09 18.46 -3.53
CA LYS A 89 -6.78 19.75 -4.18
C LYS A 89 -7.05 19.72 -5.69
N ARG A 90 -6.71 18.61 -6.38
CA ARG A 90 -6.90 18.48 -7.85
C ARG A 90 -8.39 18.34 -8.24
N ASN A 91 -9.21 17.71 -7.40
CA ASN A 91 -10.65 17.62 -7.66
C ASN A 91 -11.39 18.92 -7.33
N LYS A 92 -10.97 19.66 -6.30
CA LYS A 92 -11.49 21.01 -6.01
C LYS A 92 -11.22 22.01 -7.13
N SER A 93 -10.03 21.99 -7.74
CA SER A 93 -9.70 22.90 -8.85
C SER A 93 -10.50 22.61 -10.14
N LYS A 94 -10.74 21.34 -10.47
CA LYS A 94 -11.61 20.95 -11.60
C LYS A 94 -13.06 21.38 -11.38
N LYS A 95 -13.61 21.21 -10.18
CA LYS A 95 -14.99 21.65 -9.82
C LYS A 95 -15.17 23.16 -9.90
N ARG A 96 -14.14 23.96 -9.56
CA ARG A 96 -14.16 25.43 -9.72
C ARG A 96 -14.21 25.85 -11.20
N LYS A 97 -13.43 25.21 -12.08
CA LYS A 97 -13.40 25.54 -13.52
C LYS A 97 -14.73 25.25 -14.23
N THR A 98 -15.41 24.15 -13.90
CA THR A 98 -16.73 23.82 -14.50
C THR A 98 -17.84 24.75 -14.01
N ARG A 99 -17.81 25.20 -12.76
CA ARG A 99 -18.79 26.16 -12.21
C ARG A 99 -18.67 27.55 -12.87
N GLY A 100 -17.45 28.06 -13.09
CA GLY A 100 -17.22 29.33 -13.79
C GLY A 100 -17.70 29.33 -15.24
N LYS A 101 -17.46 28.24 -15.99
CA LYS A 101 -17.97 28.07 -17.36
C LYS A 101 -19.51 28.04 -17.41
N ARG A 102 -20.17 27.39 -16.45
CA ARG A 102 -21.64 27.32 -16.36
C ARG A 102 -22.27 28.69 -16.04
N VAL A 103 -21.63 29.49 -15.18
CA VAL A 103 -22.10 30.86 -14.85
C VAL A 103 -21.97 31.81 -16.06
N LYS A 104 -20.84 31.79 -16.77
CA LYS A 104 -20.67 32.60 -18.00
C LYS A 104 -21.72 32.28 -19.06
N ARG A 105 -21.99 30.98 -19.31
CA ARG A 105 -23.05 30.52 -20.23
C ARG A 105 -24.47 30.98 -19.86
N ARG A 106 -24.77 31.10 -18.56
CA ARG A 106 -26.07 31.62 -18.09
C ARG A 106 -26.18 33.14 -18.29
N LYS A 107 -25.10 33.90 -18.07
CA LYS A 107 -25.09 35.36 -18.30
C LYS A 107 -25.20 35.72 -19.78
N THR A 108 -24.55 34.97 -20.67
CA THR A 108 -24.65 35.22 -22.13
C THR A 108 -26.04 34.91 -22.69
N ARG A 109 -26.77 33.93 -22.14
CA ARG A 109 -28.17 33.64 -22.53
C ARG A 109 -29.17 34.70 -22.06
N ARG A 110 -28.92 35.37 -20.94
CA ARG A 110 -29.77 36.45 -20.41
C ARG A 110 -29.60 37.80 -21.12
N ARG A 111 -28.48 38.02 -21.82
CA ARG A 111 -28.21 39.25 -22.62
C ARG A 111 -28.70 39.17 -24.07
N LYS A 112 -29.21 38.00 -24.50
CA LYS A 112 -29.75 37.76 -25.86
C LYS A 112 -31.28 37.70 -25.89
N ARG A 113 -31.93 37.94 -24.75
CA ARG A 113 -33.36 38.22 -24.60
C ARG A 113 -33.45 39.67 -24.17
#